data_AF-A0A2Z6RCS6-F1
#
_entry.id   AF-A0A2Z6RCS6-F1
#
_cell.length_a   1.000
_cell.length_b   1.000
_cell.length_c   1.000
_cell.angle_alpha   90.00
_cell.angle_beta   90.00
_cell.angle_gamma   90.00
#
_symmetry.space_group_name_H-M   'P 1'
#
loop_
_entity.id
_entity.type
_entity.pdbx_description
1 polymer ?
#
loop_
_entity_poly.entity_id
_entity_poly.type
_entity_poly.pdbx_seq_one_letter_code
_entity_poly.pdbx_strand_id
1 'polypeptide(L)'
;MTRGTLTVTVVSARGLRNADEVGKSDPYVRLWVDDVDSQRTTTKVGTLDPVWNEKFTFKITRQNKLHFKIWDSDAPESEGKDDKLASGSVSLENVFKTGKEEKTHELTHNLGLSKDGVITLKLEFVEEGKST
;
A
#
# COMPACT_ATOMS: atom_id res chain seq x y z
N MET A 1 -15.95 -2.99 -18.42
CA MET A 1 -15.25 -3.78 -17.38
C MET A 1 -13.88 -4.08 -17.93
N THR A 2 -12.84 -3.61 -17.26
CA THR A 2 -11.47 -3.71 -17.79
C THR A 2 -10.82 -4.98 -17.24
N ARG A 3 -10.31 -5.83 -18.14
CA ARG A 3 -9.56 -7.04 -17.77
C ARG A 3 -8.10 -6.82 -18.13
N GLY A 4 -7.19 -7.22 -17.26
CA GLY A 4 -5.79 -6.95 -17.47
C GLY A 4 -4.92 -7.27 -16.28
N THR A 5 -3.68 -6.87 -16.38
CA THR A 5 -2.70 -7.00 -15.32
C THR A 5 -2.42 -5.63 -14.74
N LEU A 6 -2.75 -5.46 -13.46
CA LEU A 6 -2.37 -4.28 -12.68
C LEU A 6 -1.06 -4.60 -11.98
N THR A 7 -0.10 -3.71 -12.12
CA THR A 7 1.11 -3.75 -11.34
C THR A 7 1.20 -2.53 -10.43
N VAL A 8 1.36 -2.78 -9.15
CA VAL A 8 1.44 -1.77 -8.09
C VAL A 8 2.85 -1.79 -7.53
N THR A 9 3.55 -0.68 -7.62
CA THR A 9 4.85 -0.48 -6.98
C THR A 9 4.66 0.36 -5.73
N VAL A 10 4.96 -0.21 -4.57
CA VAL A 10 5.02 0.51 -3.30
C VAL A 10 6.38 1.19 -3.22
N VAL A 11 6.41 2.51 -3.40
CA VAL A 11 7.66 3.27 -3.49
C VAL A 11 8.19 3.57 -2.09
N SER A 12 7.46 4.38 -1.33
CA SER A 12 7.86 4.83 0.00
C SER A 12 6.66 5.32 0.80
N ALA A 13 6.78 5.34 2.11
CA ALA A 13 5.94 6.17 2.97
C ALA A 13 6.81 7.18 3.70
N ARG A 14 6.21 8.29 4.12
CA ARG A 14 6.87 9.36 4.86
C ARG A 14 6.00 9.89 5.95
N GLY A 15 6.62 10.33 7.05
CA GLY A 15 5.90 10.89 8.20
C GLY A 15 4.95 9.90 8.86
N LEU A 16 5.33 8.62 8.93
CA LEU A 16 4.58 7.65 9.71
C LEU A 16 4.60 8.05 11.18
N ARG A 17 3.48 7.82 11.86
CA ARG A 17 3.39 7.91 13.32
C ARG A 17 4.38 6.93 13.95
N ASN A 18 5.07 7.36 15.00
CA ASN A 18 5.77 6.43 15.88
C ASN A 18 4.71 5.73 16.77
N ALA A 19 4.60 4.40 16.66
CA ALA A 19 3.74 3.65 17.58
C ALA A 19 4.39 3.50 18.96
N ASP A 20 5.72 3.40 19.00
CA ASP A 20 6.48 3.17 20.23
C ASP A 20 6.91 4.46 20.93
N GLU A 21 6.65 4.53 22.24
CA GLU A 21 7.23 5.54 23.14
C GLU A 21 8.75 5.35 23.34
N VAL A 22 9.26 4.13 23.12
CA VAL A 22 10.69 3.77 23.25
C VAL A 22 11.08 2.86 22.08
N GLY A 23 11.25 3.45 20.90
CA GLY A 23 11.59 2.70 19.69
C GLY A 23 11.35 3.50 18.42
N LYS A 24 11.73 2.92 17.28
CA LYS A 24 11.31 3.38 15.96
C LYS A 24 10.49 2.25 15.36
N SER A 25 9.31 2.56 14.82
CA SER A 25 8.47 1.60 14.11
C SER A 25 9.21 0.86 12.99
N ASP A 26 8.79 -0.39 12.79
CA ASP A 26 9.18 -1.35 11.77
C ASP A 26 8.04 -1.53 10.73
N PRO A 27 7.77 -0.52 9.87
CA PRO A 27 6.62 -0.54 8.99
C PRO A 27 6.71 -1.56 7.85
N TYR A 28 5.58 -2.19 7.55
CA TYR A 28 5.32 -2.92 6.32
C TYR A 28 3.94 -2.58 5.73
N VAL A 29 3.80 -2.70 4.41
CA VAL A 29 2.54 -2.43 3.70
C VAL A 29 1.91 -3.73 3.25
N ARG A 30 0.64 -3.92 3.61
CA ARG A 30 -0.22 -4.98 3.07
C ARG A 30 -1.23 -4.37 2.11
N LEU A 31 -1.26 -4.85 0.87
CA LEU A 31 -2.10 -4.34 -0.20
C LEU A 31 -2.92 -5.46 -0.84
N TRP A 32 -4.13 -5.15 -1.27
CA TRP A 32 -5.03 -6.07 -1.96
C TRP A 32 -5.99 -5.30 -2.86
N VAL A 33 -6.51 -5.98 -3.88
CA VAL A 33 -7.39 -5.35 -4.87
C VAL A 33 -8.78 -5.99 -4.75
N ASP A 34 -9.73 -5.28 -4.17
CA ASP A 34 -11.08 -5.76 -3.82
C ASP A 34 -11.10 -7.20 -3.24
N ASP A 35 -11.55 -8.19 -4.02
CA ASP A 35 -11.67 -9.61 -3.66
C ASP A 35 -10.43 -10.46 -3.99
N VAL A 36 -9.31 -9.85 -4.41
CA VAL A 36 -8.04 -10.52 -4.75
C VAL A 36 -7.17 -10.71 -3.51
N ASP A 37 -6.42 -11.81 -3.47
CA ASP A 37 -5.45 -12.11 -2.40
C ASP A 37 -4.51 -10.95 -2.07
N SER A 38 -4.33 -10.73 -0.77
CA SER A 38 -3.45 -9.67 -0.27
C SER A 38 -1.97 -10.05 -0.41
N GLN A 39 -1.16 -9.09 -0.83
CA GLN A 39 0.31 -9.18 -0.85
C GLN A 39 0.89 -8.21 0.19
N ARG A 40 2.13 -8.44 0.63
CA ARG A 40 2.82 -7.55 1.58
C ARG A 40 4.25 -7.27 1.17
N THR A 41 4.75 -6.09 1.52
CA THR A 41 6.15 -5.70 1.38
C THR A 41 7.04 -6.34 2.43
N THR A 42 8.35 -6.20 2.24
CA THR A 42 9.32 -6.37 3.32
C THR A 42 9.06 -5.37 4.45
N THR A 43 9.38 -5.78 5.67
CA THR A 43 9.41 -4.91 6.84
C THR A 43 10.67 -4.04 6.79
N LYS A 44 10.53 -2.74 7.03
CA LYS A 44 11.67 -1.82 7.13
C LYS A 44 11.90 -1.47 8.58
N VAL A 45 13.02 -1.90 9.13
CA VAL A 45 13.30 -1.76 10.56
C VAL A 45 13.71 -0.33 10.91
N GLY A 46 13.10 0.21 11.97
CA GLY A 46 13.49 1.43 12.64
C GLY A 46 13.41 2.69 11.78
N THR A 47 12.31 2.88 11.05
CA THR A 47 12.14 4.05 10.18
C THR A 47 10.69 4.52 10.05
N LEU A 48 10.48 5.83 10.15
CA LEU A 48 9.19 6.49 9.89
C LEU A 48 9.04 6.95 8.43
N ASP A 49 10.13 6.84 7.66
CA ASP A 49 10.19 7.16 6.23
C ASP A 49 10.68 5.96 5.42
N PRO A 50 9.97 4.81 5.47
CA PRO A 50 10.39 3.60 4.79
C PRO A 50 10.38 3.75 3.26
N VAL A 51 11.38 3.17 2.62
CA VAL A 51 11.49 3.07 1.17
C VAL A 51 11.53 1.59 0.79
N TRP A 52 10.49 1.11 0.10
CA TRP A 52 10.35 -0.29 -0.30
C TRP A 52 10.81 -0.50 -1.75
N ASN A 53 10.29 0.30 -2.68
CA ASN A 53 10.45 0.08 -4.14
C ASN A 53 10.08 -1.35 -4.57
N GLU A 54 9.06 -1.93 -3.95
CA GLU A 54 8.61 -3.31 -4.22
C GLU A 54 7.42 -3.33 -5.17
N LYS A 55 7.42 -4.26 -6.12
CA LYS A 55 6.43 -4.36 -7.20
C LYS A 55 5.56 -5.61 -7.02
N PHE A 56 4.25 -5.42 -7.07
CA PHE A 56 3.22 -6.44 -6.87
C PHE A 56 2.29 -6.49 -8.06
N THR A 57 2.00 -7.68 -8.55
CA THR A 57 1.16 -7.87 -9.74
C THR A 57 -0.16 -8.52 -9.35
N PHE A 58 -1.25 -7.96 -9.84
CA PHE A 58 -2.62 -8.41 -9.60
C PHE A 58 -3.34 -8.61 -10.94
N LYS A 59 -4.03 -9.73 -11.08
CA LYS A 59 -4.90 -9.98 -12.23
C LYS A 59 -6.25 -9.32 -11.99
N ILE A 60 -6.57 -8.31 -12.81
CA ILE A 60 -7.83 -7.58 -12.75
C ILE A 60 -8.81 -8.18 -13.73
N THR A 61 -10.03 -8.44 -13.24
CA THR A 61 -11.15 -8.91 -14.05
C THR A 61 -12.34 -7.97 -13.98
N ARG A 62 -12.66 -7.49 -12.78
CA ARG A 62 -13.79 -6.61 -12.48
C ARG A 62 -13.51 -5.60 -11.36
N GLN A 63 -12.35 -5.73 -10.72
CA GLN A 63 -11.94 -4.93 -9.57
C GLN A 63 -11.63 -3.49 -9.99
N ASN A 64 -11.90 -2.55 -9.10
CA ASN A 64 -11.75 -1.12 -9.36
C ASN A 64 -11.10 -0.36 -8.20
N LYS A 65 -10.82 -1.01 -7.07
CA LYS A 65 -10.20 -0.36 -5.92
C LYS A 65 -9.01 -1.16 -5.37
N LEU A 66 -7.88 -0.48 -5.26
CA LEU A 66 -6.73 -0.94 -4.49
C LEU A 66 -6.89 -0.49 -3.06
N HIS A 67 -6.79 -1.42 -2.13
CA HIS A 67 -6.75 -1.17 -0.71
C HIS A 67 -5.35 -1.44 -0.17
N PHE A 68 -4.95 -0.67 0.83
CA PHE A 68 -3.71 -0.91 1.53
C PHE A 68 -3.80 -0.55 3.01
N LYS A 69 -3.01 -1.24 3.81
CA LYS A 69 -2.81 -1.01 5.25
C LYS A 69 -1.33 -1.01 5.54
N ILE A 70 -0.90 -0.07 6.38
CA ILE A 70 0.45 -0.03 6.93
C ILE A 70 0.36 -0.56 8.35
N TRP A 71 1.23 -1.50 8.66
CA TRP A 71 1.33 -2.17 9.94
C TRP A 71 2.73 -1.96 10.48
N ASP A 72 2.83 -1.87 11.80
CA ASP A 72 4.07 -1.96 12.53
C ASP A 72 4.32 -3.43 12.87
N SER A 73 5.46 -3.97 12.44
CA SER A 73 5.85 -5.33 12.79
C SER A 73 6.60 -5.28 14.11
N ASP A 74 5.92 -5.53 15.22
CA ASP A 74 6.61 -5.68 16.49
C ASP A 74 7.57 -6.88 16.44
N ALA A 75 8.79 -6.67 16.92
CA ALA A 75 9.77 -7.73 17.10
C ALA A 75 9.19 -8.86 17.99
N PRO A 76 9.68 -10.11 17.87
CA PRO A 76 9.21 -11.26 18.67
C PRO A 76 9.40 -11.11 20.19
N GLU A 77 9.98 -10.00 20.64
CA GLU A 77 10.21 -9.64 22.04
C GLU A 77 8.94 -9.10 22.71
N SER A 78 7.99 -8.61 21.91
CA SER A 78 6.68 -8.18 22.37
C SER A 78 5.65 -9.26 22.05
N GLU A 79 4.88 -9.72 23.05
CA GLU A 79 3.65 -10.51 22.85
C GLU A 79 2.52 -9.66 22.21
N GLY A 80 2.89 -8.74 21.31
CA GLY A 80 2.04 -7.72 20.70
C GLY A 80 1.41 -8.21 19.42
N LYS A 81 0.16 -7.80 19.19
CA LYS A 81 -0.48 -7.89 17.87
C LYS A 81 0.05 -6.70 17.06
N ASP A 82 0.57 -6.94 15.86
CA ASP A 82 0.99 -5.87 14.93
C ASP A 82 0.09 -4.64 15.02
N ASP A 83 0.69 -3.48 15.31
CA ASP A 83 -0.06 -2.24 15.44
C ASP A 83 -0.40 -1.64 14.08
N LYS A 84 -1.68 -1.32 13.87
CA LYS A 84 -2.11 -0.70 12.61
C LYS A 84 -1.73 0.78 12.62
N LEU A 85 -0.69 1.13 11.86
CA LEU A 85 -0.25 2.52 11.68
C LEU A 85 -1.24 3.33 10.83
N ALA A 86 -1.60 2.82 9.65
CA ALA A 86 -2.43 3.58 8.71
C ALA A 86 -3.20 2.69 7.73
N SER A 87 -4.17 3.28 7.06
CA SER A 87 -4.86 2.65 5.93
C SER A 87 -5.28 3.66 4.88
N GLY A 88 -5.46 3.18 3.66
CA GLY A 88 -6.02 3.98 2.58
C GLY A 88 -6.56 3.11 1.45
N SER A 89 -7.15 3.77 0.47
CA SER A 89 -7.61 3.12 -0.75
C SER A 89 -7.49 4.03 -1.96
N VAL A 90 -7.22 3.45 -3.12
CA VAL A 90 -6.99 4.15 -4.38
C VAL A 90 -7.94 3.59 -5.43
N SER A 91 -8.69 4.47 -6.10
CA SER A 91 -9.48 4.11 -7.28
C SER A 91 -8.57 3.80 -8.47
N LEU A 92 -8.82 2.67 -9.13
CA LEU A 92 -8.07 2.20 -10.29
C LEU A 92 -8.61 2.76 -11.63
N GLU A 93 -9.71 3.49 -11.60
CA GLU A 93 -10.38 4.00 -12.80
C GLU A 93 -9.47 4.87 -13.68
N ASN A 94 -8.62 5.69 -13.06
CA ASN A 94 -7.68 6.52 -13.77
C ASN A 94 -6.58 5.68 -14.44
N VAL A 95 -5.95 4.76 -13.71
CA VAL A 95 -4.89 3.91 -14.28
C VAL A 95 -5.43 3.01 -15.39
N PHE A 96 -6.70 2.59 -15.32
CA PHE A 96 -7.36 1.86 -16.41
C PHE A 96 -7.54 2.71 -17.68
N LYS A 97 -7.65 4.04 -17.56
CA LYS A 97 -7.77 4.98 -18.70
C LYS A 97 -6.40 5.41 -19.23
N THR A 98 -5.45 5.67 -18.34
CA THR A 98 -4.13 6.24 -18.69
C THR A 98 -3.05 5.18 -18.91
N GLY A 99 -3.27 3.94 -18.44
CA GLY A 99 -2.29 2.84 -18.45
C GLY A 99 -1.23 2.95 -17.34
N LYS A 100 -1.01 4.14 -16.78
CA LYS A 100 -0.08 4.36 -15.66
C LYS A 100 -0.52 5.55 -14.81
N GLU A 101 -0.35 5.47 -13.50
CA GLU A 101 -0.64 6.52 -12.53
C GLU A 101 0.40 6.47 -11.40
N GLU A 102 0.99 7.61 -11.05
CA GLU A 102 1.70 7.76 -9.78
C GLU A 102 0.78 8.51 -8.82
N LYS A 103 0.55 7.95 -7.64
CA LYS A 103 -0.33 8.52 -6.64
C LYS A 103 0.35 8.60 -5.29
N THR A 104 0.35 9.81 -4.74
CA THR A 104 0.68 10.02 -3.33
C THR A 104 -0.64 10.11 -2.56
N HIS A 105 -0.82 9.24 -1.58
CA HIS A 105 -2.04 9.16 -0.78
C HIS A 105 -1.75 9.54 0.67
N GLU A 106 -2.56 10.42 1.24
CA GLU A 106 -2.49 10.74 2.67
C GLU A 106 -2.87 9.51 3.49
N LEU A 107 -2.08 9.26 4.52
CA LEU A 107 -2.31 8.14 5.42
C LEU A 107 -3.28 8.56 6.50
N THR A 108 -4.33 7.75 6.66
CA THR A 108 -5.35 8.00 7.67
C THR A 108 -5.31 6.94 8.76
N HIS A 109 -5.45 7.38 10.01
CA HIS A 109 -5.52 6.52 11.17
C HIS A 109 -6.70 6.91 12.08
N ASN A 110 -6.99 6.08 13.09
CA ASN A 110 -8.16 6.24 13.97
C ASN A 110 -9.48 6.43 13.20
N LEU A 111 -9.77 5.51 12.25
CA LEU A 111 -10.98 5.56 11.39
C LEU A 111 -11.10 6.82 10.51
N GLY A 112 -10.00 7.51 10.22
CA GLY A 112 -10.03 8.71 9.38
C GLY A 112 -10.03 10.03 10.14
N LEU A 113 -9.91 9.97 11.48
CA LEU A 113 -9.90 11.15 12.35
C LEU A 113 -8.55 11.86 12.38
N SER A 114 -7.46 11.15 12.05
CA SER A 114 -6.11 11.69 12.04
C SER A 114 -5.43 11.40 10.70
N LYS A 115 -4.68 12.39 10.20
CA LYS A 115 -3.92 12.33 8.96
C LYS A 115 -2.45 12.51 9.27
N ASP A 116 -1.68 11.43 9.14
CA ASP A 116 -0.26 11.44 9.50
C ASP A 116 0.52 10.65 8.47
N GLY A 117 1.31 11.40 7.71
CA GLY A 117 2.17 10.85 6.68
C GLY A 117 1.48 10.64 5.33
N VAL A 118 2.29 10.22 4.38
CA VAL A 118 1.88 9.96 2.99
C VAL A 118 2.54 8.68 2.50
N ILE A 119 1.87 7.96 1.60
CA ILE A 119 2.43 6.83 0.86
C ILE A 119 2.43 7.14 -0.63
N THR A 120 3.53 6.84 -1.30
CA THR A 120 3.67 6.95 -2.74
C THR A 120 3.54 5.57 -3.38
N LEU A 121 2.57 5.44 -4.27
CA LEU A 121 2.27 4.23 -5.04
C LEU A 121 2.36 4.54 -6.53
N LYS A 122 3.01 3.67 -7.30
CA LYS A 122 2.94 3.70 -8.76
C LYS A 122 2.09 2.56 -9.24
N LEU A 123 1.07 2.84 -10.04
CA LEU A 123 0.16 1.89 -10.64
C LEU A 123 0.41 1.86 -12.14
N GLU A 124 0.50 0.66 -12.70
CA GLU A 124 0.64 0.42 -14.13
C GLU A 124 -0.40 -0.63 -14.52
N PHE A 125 -1.19 -0.38 -15.56
CA PHE A 125 -2.23 -1.30 -16.01
C PHE A 125 -2.03 -1.65 -17.48
N VAL A 126 -1.98 -2.94 -17.76
CA VAL A 126 -1.91 -3.49 -19.11
C VAL A 126 -3.19 -4.27 -19.37
N GLU A 127 -4.00 -3.80 -20.32
CA GLU A 127 -5.25 -4.44 -20.73
C GLU A 127 -4.99 -5.77 -21.45
N GLU A 128 -5.69 -6.83 -21.03
CA GLU A 128 -5.59 -8.15 -21.66
C GLU A 128 -6.29 -8.09 -23.03
N GLY A 129 -5.55 -8.36 -24.11
CA GLY A 129 -6.10 -8.37 -25.48
C GLY A 129 -5.74 -7.16 -26.35
N LYS A 130 -5.00 -6.17 -25.83
CA LYS A 130 -4.24 -5.24 -26.70
C LYS A 130 -2.97 -5.94 -27.18
N SER A 131 -3.07 -6.60 -28.32
CA SER A 131 -1.89 -6.88 -29.15
C SER A 131 -1.25 -5.54 -29.52
N THR A 132 0.02 -5.35 -29.12
CA THR A 132 0.91 -4.40 -29.80
C THR A 132 0.98 -4.72 -31.28
#